data_AF-A0ABD3EZ65-F1
#
_entry.id   AF-A0ABD3EZ65-F1
#
_cell.length_a   1.000
_cell.length_b   1.000
_cell.length_c   1.000
_cell.angle_alpha   90.00
_cell.angle_beta   90.00
_cell.angle_gamma   90.00
#
_symmetry.space_group_name_H-M   'P 1'
#
loop_
_entity.id
_entity.type
_entity.pdbx_description
1 polymer ?
#
loop_
_entity_poly.entity_id
_entity_poly.type
_entity_poly.pdbx_seq_one_letter_code
_entity_poly.pdbx_strand_id
1 'polypeptide(L)'
;MTVKSNKTLRGIGKSGVIIGKGLTLVGDNIIVQNVHITELNRHLVWGGDAIYMQGLDHGKTTMKNIWLDHIKISHVGRQFLTTNLASTDSMTISNSDFDGNTDFSSSCDGHHYWSFIFYGVTKFSMLNNYVHGTSGRSPKIGGEAEARVVAHVANKLLGQQFGSLVRDWRQCLGSC
;
A
#
# COMPACT_ATOMS: atom_id res chain seq x y z
N MET A 1 -6.86 12.06 -2.49
CA MET A 1 -8.31 12.31 -2.38
C MET A 1 -8.76 11.70 -1.07
N THR A 2 -9.57 12.39 -0.27
CA THR A 2 -9.97 11.87 1.05
C THR A 2 -11.25 11.05 0.96
N VAL A 3 -11.24 9.85 1.54
CA VAL A 3 -12.42 8.97 1.69
C VAL A 3 -12.74 8.86 3.17
N LYS A 4 -13.96 9.29 3.55
CA LYS A 4 -14.44 9.28 4.94
C LYS A 4 -15.19 7.99 5.28
N SER A 5 -15.60 7.83 6.53
CA SER A 5 -16.36 6.68 7.01
C SER A 5 -17.61 6.36 6.19
N ASN A 6 -18.03 5.10 6.22
CA ASN A 6 -19.25 4.57 5.58
C ASN A 6 -19.28 4.90 4.08
N LYS A 7 -18.25 4.47 3.36
CA LYS A 7 -18.11 4.67 1.92
C LYS A 7 -17.72 3.38 1.23
N THR A 8 -18.32 3.18 0.06
CA THR A 8 -17.88 2.19 -0.91
C THR A 8 -17.46 2.94 -2.16
N LEU A 9 -16.17 2.91 -2.47
CA LEU A 9 -15.63 3.36 -3.75
C LEU A 9 -15.44 2.14 -4.63
N ARG A 10 -16.23 2.03 -5.70
CA ARG A 10 -16.21 0.86 -6.59
C ARG A 10 -16.09 1.27 -8.05
N GLY A 11 -15.10 0.73 -8.74
CA GLY A 11 -14.99 0.89 -10.19
C GLY A 11 -15.95 -0.01 -10.97
N ILE A 12 -16.35 0.44 -12.16
CA ILE A 12 -17.22 -0.30 -13.08
C ILE A 12 -16.35 -0.92 -14.17
N GLY A 13 -16.39 -2.25 -14.29
CA GLY A 13 -15.59 -2.99 -15.26
C GLY A 13 -14.11 -2.59 -15.17
N LYS A 14 -13.52 -2.16 -16.29
CA LYS A 14 -12.13 -1.69 -16.37
C LYS A 14 -11.97 -0.17 -16.33
N SER A 15 -13.06 0.57 -16.10
CA SER A 15 -13.07 2.04 -16.21
C SER A 15 -12.77 2.75 -14.89
N GLY A 16 -12.70 2.03 -13.77
CA GLY A 16 -12.40 2.60 -12.46
C GLY A 16 -10.93 2.93 -12.29
N VAL A 17 -10.44 4.00 -12.92
CA VAL A 17 -9.02 4.39 -12.87
C VAL A 17 -8.87 5.77 -12.23
N ILE A 18 -7.92 5.88 -11.28
CA ILE A 18 -7.50 7.14 -10.66
C ILE A 18 -6.05 7.39 -11.08
N ILE A 19 -5.83 8.50 -11.79
CA ILE A 19 -4.54 8.87 -12.39
C ILE A 19 -3.99 10.09 -11.65
N GLY A 20 -2.71 10.08 -11.29
CA GLY A 20 -2.03 11.26 -10.72
C GLY A 20 -2.36 11.57 -9.26
N LYS A 21 -3.16 10.73 -8.58
CA LYS A 21 -3.56 10.97 -7.18
C LYS A 21 -3.88 9.68 -6.44
N GLY A 22 -3.49 9.61 -5.17
CA GLY A 22 -3.83 8.52 -4.27
C GLY A 22 -5.08 8.76 -3.42
N LEU A 23 -5.41 7.78 -2.59
CA LEU A 23 -6.49 7.80 -1.61
C LEU A 23 -5.94 7.98 -0.20
N THR A 24 -6.53 8.92 0.54
CA THR A 24 -6.32 9.10 1.97
C THR A 24 -7.57 8.61 2.68
N LEU A 25 -7.49 7.48 3.37
CA LEU A 25 -8.62 6.93 4.11
C LEU A 25 -8.64 7.50 5.52
N VAL A 26 -9.79 8.05 5.92
CA VAL A 26 -10.00 8.74 7.19
C VAL A 26 -11.36 8.33 7.76
N GLY A 27 -11.43 7.19 8.41
CA GLY A 27 -12.71 6.69 8.90
C GLY A 27 -12.77 5.18 9.04
N ASP A 28 -13.91 4.72 9.54
CA ASP A 28 -14.27 3.31 9.64
C ASP A 28 -15.24 2.91 8.54
N ASN A 29 -15.33 1.60 8.28
CA ASN A 29 -16.28 1.04 7.32
C ASN A 29 -16.10 1.64 5.92
N ILE A 30 -14.92 1.39 5.35
CA ILE A 30 -14.54 1.87 4.02
C ILE A 30 -14.20 0.66 3.15
N ILE A 31 -14.88 0.58 2.00
CA ILE A 31 -14.63 -0.41 0.97
C ILE A 31 -14.06 0.30 -0.27
N VAL A 32 -12.93 -0.16 -0.77
CA VAL A 32 -12.38 0.25 -2.07
C VAL A 32 -12.29 -1.01 -2.92
N GLN A 33 -13.07 -1.07 -4.00
CA GLN A 33 -13.16 -2.27 -4.84
C GLN A 33 -13.00 -1.97 -6.32
N ASN A 34 -12.23 -2.81 -7.03
CA ASN A 34 -12.14 -2.73 -8.50
C ASN A 34 -11.68 -1.36 -9.00
N VAL A 35 -10.66 -0.78 -8.36
CA VAL A 35 -10.08 0.52 -8.70
C VAL A 35 -8.61 0.34 -9.05
N HIS A 36 -8.16 0.96 -10.13
CA HIS A 36 -6.75 1.08 -10.49
C HIS A 36 -6.22 2.46 -10.13
N ILE A 37 -5.19 2.54 -9.29
CA ILE A 37 -4.48 3.79 -8.98
C ILE A 37 -3.13 3.77 -9.70
N THR A 38 -2.85 4.79 -10.52
CA THR A 38 -1.63 4.83 -11.35
C THR A 38 -1.11 6.22 -11.66
N GLU A 39 0.08 6.28 -12.26
CA GLU A 39 0.77 7.49 -12.74
C GLU A 39 0.86 8.58 -11.66
N LEU A 40 1.29 8.17 -10.47
CA LEU A 40 1.39 9.04 -9.32
C LEU A 40 2.87 9.38 -9.09
N ASN A 41 3.37 10.35 -9.85
CA ASN A 41 4.73 10.88 -9.71
C ASN A 41 5.81 9.79 -9.56
N ARG A 42 5.78 8.75 -10.39
CA ARG A 42 6.66 7.56 -10.27
C ARG A 42 8.16 7.84 -10.19
N HIS A 43 8.63 8.98 -10.70
CA HIS A 43 10.03 9.40 -10.66
C HIS A 43 10.46 10.08 -9.35
N LEU A 44 9.52 10.41 -8.46
CA LEU A 44 9.79 11.12 -7.21
C LEU A 44 9.42 10.27 -6.01
N VAL A 45 10.43 9.85 -5.25
CA VAL A 45 10.22 9.44 -3.86
C VAL A 45 9.63 10.64 -3.12
N TRP A 46 8.56 10.41 -2.34
CA TRP A 46 7.71 11.46 -1.75
C TRP A 46 6.75 12.19 -2.71
N GLY A 47 6.75 11.83 -3.99
CA GLY A 47 5.76 12.28 -4.98
C GLY A 47 4.33 11.83 -4.68
N GLY A 48 4.19 10.83 -3.81
CA GLY A 48 2.97 10.47 -3.08
C GLY A 48 2.75 8.97 -2.96
N ASP A 49 1.73 8.60 -2.18
CA ASP A 49 1.34 7.21 -1.94
C ASP A 49 0.00 6.91 -2.60
N ALA A 50 -0.19 5.66 -3.04
CA ALA A 50 -1.44 5.23 -3.64
C ALA A 50 -2.57 5.11 -2.60
N ILE A 51 -2.31 4.46 -1.47
CA ILE A 51 -3.26 4.36 -0.35
C ILE A 51 -2.55 4.74 0.95
N TYR A 52 -3.06 5.78 1.60
CA TYR A 52 -2.57 6.28 2.88
C TYR A 52 -3.67 6.18 3.94
N MET A 53 -3.38 5.50 5.04
CA MET A 53 -4.26 5.45 6.21
C MET A 53 -3.91 6.59 7.15
N GLN A 54 -4.87 7.48 7.39
CA GLN A 54 -4.67 8.65 8.26
C GLN A 54 -4.93 8.35 9.73
N GLY A 55 -5.83 7.42 10.02
CA GLY A 55 -6.23 7.11 11.39
C GLY A 55 -7.23 8.12 11.91
N LEU A 56 -7.86 7.76 13.02
CA LEU A 56 -8.78 8.63 13.73
C LEU A 56 -8.02 9.45 14.78
N ASP A 57 -8.62 10.53 15.26
CA ASP A 57 -8.05 11.40 16.31
C ASP A 57 -6.60 11.85 16.02
N HIS A 58 -6.37 12.31 14.78
CA HIS A 58 -5.06 12.69 14.27
C HIS A 58 -4.04 11.54 14.25
N GLY A 59 -4.49 10.33 13.93
CA GLY A 59 -3.62 9.15 13.79
C GLY A 59 -3.34 8.43 15.11
N LYS A 60 -4.10 8.73 16.17
CA LYS A 60 -3.96 8.11 17.50
C LYS A 60 -4.86 6.90 17.68
N THR A 61 -5.95 6.84 16.93
CA THR A 61 -6.96 5.80 17.05
C THR A 61 -7.00 4.98 15.77
N THR A 62 -6.99 3.65 15.94
CA THR A 62 -7.01 2.67 14.85
C THR A 62 -8.30 2.77 14.04
N MET A 63 -8.20 2.60 12.72
CA MET A 63 -9.38 2.44 11.86
C MET A 63 -9.87 0.99 11.86
N LYS A 64 -11.17 0.81 11.61
CA LYS A 64 -11.86 -0.49 11.60
C LYS A 64 -12.66 -0.70 10.32
N ASN A 65 -12.79 -1.96 9.95
CA ASN A 65 -13.61 -2.45 8.85
C ASN A 65 -13.20 -1.82 7.51
N ILE A 66 -11.90 -1.90 7.22
CA ILE A 66 -11.34 -1.46 5.95
C ILE A 66 -11.21 -2.66 5.01
N TRP A 67 -11.78 -2.57 3.82
CA TRP A 67 -11.67 -3.63 2.81
C TRP A 67 -11.17 -3.07 1.48
N LEU A 68 -10.00 -3.53 1.06
CA LEU A 68 -9.38 -3.20 -0.21
C LEU A 68 -9.39 -4.46 -1.06
N ASP A 69 -10.16 -4.47 -2.14
CA ASP A 69 -10.44 -5.68 -2.90
C ASP A 69 -10.38 -5.46 -4.41
N HIS A 70 -9.78 -6.39 -5.16
CA HIS A 70 -9.64 -6.25 -6.62
C HIS A 70 -9.05 -4.90 -7.05
N ILE A 71 -8.19 -4.29 -6.24
CA ILE A 71 -7.54 -3.04 -6.63
C ILE A 71 -6.29 -3.36 -7.45
N LYS A 72 -5.92 -2.46 -8.35
CA LYS A 72 -4.61 -2.45 -9.00
C LYS A 72 -3.84 -1.20 -8.57
N ILE A 73 -2.56 -1.34 -8.27
CA ILE A 73 -1.66 -0.21 -8.05
C ILE A 73 -0.42 -0.39 -8.93
N SER A 74 -0.06 0.65 -9.68
CA SER A 74 1.13 0.67 -10.54
C SER A 74 1.70 2.09 -10.65
N HIS A 75 2.98 2.23 -11.03
CA HIS A 75 3.59 3.53 -11.37
C HIS A 75 3.34 4.63 -10.32
N VAL A 76 3.71 4.37 -9.07
CA VAL A 76 3.60 5.35 -7.98
C VAL A 76 4.96 5.68 -7.39
N GLY A 77 5.16 6.92 -6.94
CA GLY A 77 6.46 7.41 -6.48
C GLY A 77 6.91 6.84 -5.14
N ARG A 78 5.97 6.48 -4.26
CA ARG A 78 6.27 5.90 -2.95
C ARG A 78 5.36 4.72 -2.60
N GLN A 79 4.64 4.72 -1.49
CA GLN A 79 4.02 3.49 -0.98
C GLN A 79 2.84 3.06 -1.86
N PHE A 80 2.72 1.76 -2.17
CA PHE A 80 1.45 1.18 -2.60
C PHE A 80 0.41 1.33 -1.48
N LEU A 81 0.80 0.99 -0.25
CA LEU A 81 -0.05 1.18 0.91
C LEU A 81 0.79 1.45 2.16
N THR A 82 0.38 2.47 2.91
CA THR A 82 0.95 2.77 4.22
C THR A 82 -0.11 2.91 5.29
N THR A 83 0.12 2.27 6.43
CA THR A 83 -0.70 2.52 7.63
C THR A 83 -0.19 3.66 8.49
N ASN A 84 0.99 4.24 8.18
CA ASN A 84 1.69 5.20 9.03
C ASN A 84 1.55 4.86 10.55
N LEU A 85 1.39 5.85 11.42
CA LEU A 85 1.02 5.64 12.83
C LEU A 85 -0.49 5.38 13.02
N ALA A 86 -1.30 5.69 12.00
CA ALA A 86 -2.75 5.59 12.02
C ALA A 86 -3.28 4.22 12.43
N SER A 87 -2.56 3.17 12.02
CA SER A 87 -2.82 1.79 12.35
C SER A 87 -4.21 1.29 11.91
N THR A 88 -4.47 -0.01 12.00
CA THR A 88 -5.81 -0.58 11.74
C THR A 88 -6.13 -1.67 12.75
N ASP A 89 -7.34 -1.73 13.28
CA ASP A 89 -7.80 -2.85 14.12
C ASP A 89 -8.45 -3.96 13.27
N SER A 90 -8.98 -3.62 12.09
CA SER A 90 -9.36 -4.62 11.09
C SER A 90 -9.25 -4.08 9.66
N MET A 91 -8.38 -4.71 8.88
CA MET A 91 -8.20 -4.43 7.46
C MET A 91 -8.03 -5.73 6.67
N THR A 92 -8.69 -5.84 5.52
CA THR A 92 -8.46 -6.93 4.57
C THR A 92 -8.02 -6.34 3.24
N ILE A 93 -6.92 -6.88 2.70
CA ILE A 93 -6.41 -6.60 1.37
C ILE A 93 -6.52 -7.90 0.57
N SER A 94 -7.39 -7.94 -0.43
CA SER A 94 -7.70 -9.19 -1.15
C SER A 94 -7.73 -9.04 -2.66
N ASN A 95 -7.39 -10.11 -3.37
CA ASN A 95 -7.58 -10.25 -4.83
C ASN A 95 -6.97 -9.11 -5.65
N SER A 96 -5.95 -8.45 -5.11
CA SER A 96 -5.43 -7.20 -5.67
C SER A 96 -4.08 -7.40 -6.36
N ASP A 97 -3.83 -6.56 -7.35
CA ASP A 97 -2.64 -6.55 -8.19
C ASP A 97 -1.74 -5.36 -7.82
N PHE A 98 -0.50 -5.65 -7.41
CA PHE A 98 0.49 -4.67 -7.02
C PHE A 98 1.71 -4.80 -7.93
N ASP A 99 1.76 -3.91 -8.90
CA ASP A 99 2.67 -3.93 -10.03
C ASP A 99 3.80 -2.92 -9.80
N GLY A 100 4.97 -3.45 -9.43
CA GLY A 100 6.17 -2.69 -9.15
C GLY A 100 7.07 -2.44 -10.34
N ASN A 101 6.70 -2.85 -11.56
CA ASN A 101 7.48 -2.48 -12.73
C ASN A 101 7.48 -0.95 -12.87
N THR A 102 8.66 -0.36 -13.02
CA THR A 102 8.82 1.09 -13.09
C THR A 102 10.08 1.45 -13.86
N ASP A 103 10.05 2.57 -14.58
CA ASP A 103 11.24 3.12 -15.24
C ASP A 103 12.17 3.81 -14.22
N PHE A 104 11.66 4.12 -13.03
CA PHE A 104 12.36 4.83 -11.97
C PHE A 104 12.36 3.98 -10.69
N SER A 105 13.52 3.53 -10.25
CA SER A 105 13.66 2.60 -9.12
C SER A 105 14.83 2.99 -8.23
N SER A 106 14.65 2.91 -6.92
CA SER A 106 15.75 3.17 -5.96
C SER A 106 16.85 2.11 -6.02
N SER A 107 16.56 0.95 -6.62
CA SER A 107 17.52 -0.12 -6.91
C SER A 107 18.14 0.00 -8.31
N CYS A 108 17.72 0.96 -9.13
CA CYS A 108 18.20 1.18 -10.51
C CYS A 108 18.08 -0.07 -11.42
N ASP A 109 17.07 -0.92 -11.19
CA ASP A 109 16.87 -2.21 -11.86
C ASP A 109 15.42 -2.43 -12.33
N GLY A 110 14.59 -1.39 -12.30
CA GLY A 110 13.21 -1.41 -12.75
C GLY A 110 12.20 -2.01 -11.75
N HIS A 111 12.64 -2.33 -10.52
CA HIS A 111 11.78 -2.90 -9.49
C HIS A 111 11.44 -1.89 -8.38
N HIS A 112 10.15 -1.74 -8.08
CA HIS A 112 9.67 -0.80 -7.07
C HIS A 112 10.00 -1.25 -5.65
N TYR A 113 10.69 -0.40 -4.89
CA TYR A 113 11.07 -0.71 -3.51
C TYR A 113 9.98 -0.37 -2.49
N TRP A 114 9.13 0.59 -2.81
CA TRP A 114 8.21 1.22 -1.86
C TRP A 114 6.83 0.54 -1.90
N SER A 115 6.74 -0.74 -1.55
CA SER A 115 5.48 -1.47 -1.64
C SER A 115 4.57 -1.19 -0.43
N PHE A 116 4.66 -1.99 0.64
CA PHE A 116 3.79 -1.92 1.81
C PHE A 116 4.57 -1.57 3.07
N ILE A 117 4.03 -0.64 3.86
CA ILE A 117 4.55 -0.35 5.20
C ILE A 117 3.42 -0.40 6.22
N PHE A 118 3.51 -1.39 7.12
CA PHE A 118 2.55 -1.63 8.20
C PHE A 118 3.21 -1.34 9.55
N TYR A 119 2.92 -0.16 10.11
CA TYR A 119 3.43 0.35 11.38
C TYR A 119 2.33 0.44 12.44
N GLY A 120 2.70 0.84 13.67
CA GLY A 120 1.78 1.05 14.79
C GLY A 120 1.07 -0.22 15.27
N VAL A 121 -0.16 -0.10 15.74
CA VAL A 121 -1.00 -1.20 16.27
C VAL A 121 -1.92 -1.72 15.17
N THR A 122 -1.35 -2.48 14.23
CA THR A 122 -2.00 -2.84 12.97
C THR A 122 -2.36 -4.32 12.91
N LYS A 123 -3.63 -4.63 12.68
CA LYS A 123 -4.13 -5.97 12.35
C LYS A 123 -4.63 -5.98 10.92
N PHE A 124 -4.13 -6.90 10.11
CA PHE A 124 -4.57 -7.02 8.73
C PHE A 124 -4.53 -8.45 8.20
N SER A 125 -5.40 -8.71 7.24
CA SER A 125 -5.36 -9.90 6.39
C SER A 125 -4.98 -9.53 4.97
N MET A 126 -4.17 -10.36 4.35
CA MET A 126 -3.58 -10.12 3.04
C MET A 126 -3.71 -11.42 2.25
N LEU A 127 -4.78 -11.52 1.46
CA LEU A 127 -5.29 -12.78 0.90
C LEU A 127 -5.32 -12.75 -0.64
N ASN A 128 -4.80 -13.77 -1.31
CA ASN A 128 -4.93 -13.89 -2.78
C ASN A 128 -4.48 -12.64 -3.55
N ASN A 129 -3.40 -11.99 -3.11
CA ASN A 129 -2.87 -10.82 -3.81
C ASN A 129 -1.72 -11.25 -4.72
N TYR A 130 -1.61 -10.58 -5.86
CA TYR A 130 -0.46 -10.67 -6.74
C TYR A 130 0.45 -9.46 -6.48
N VAL A 131 1.67 -9.72 -6.01
CA VAL A 131 2.68 -8.67 -5.76
C VAL A 131 3.90 -9.02 -6.60
N HIS A 132 4.26 -8.13 -7.53
CA HIS A 132 5.32 -8.42 -8.49
C HIS A 132 6.11 -7.19 -8.91
N GLY A 133 7.31 -7.40 -9.46
CA GLY A 133 8.19 -6.32 -9.90
C GLY A 133 8.67 -5.45 -8.73
N THR A 134 8.74 -5.99 -7.50
CA THR A 134 9.14 -5.22 -6.31
C THR A 134 10.51 -5.64 -5.80
N SER A 135 11.29 -4.69 -5.27
CA SER A 135 12.61 -4.95 -4.67
C SER A 135 12.65 -4.87 -3.14
N GLY A 136 11.55 -4.44 -2.52
CA GLY A 136 11.48 -4.31 -1.07
C GLY A 136 10.10 -4.00 -0.54
N ARG A 137 10.01 -3.99 0.79
CA ARG A 137 8.78 -3.69 1.55
C ARG A 137 7.58 -4.52 1.12
N SER A 138 7.77 -5.81 0.85
CA SER A 138 6.71 -6.69 0.33
C SER A 138 6.34 -7.84 1.29
N PRO A 139 5.85 -7.56 2.53
CA PRO A 139 5.64 -6.26 3.18
C PRO A 139 6.77 -5.86 4.16
N LYS A 140 6.91 -4.56 4.48
CA LYS A 140 7.61 -4.12 5.71
C LYS A 140 6.62 -4.04 6.87
N ILE A 141 6.94 -4.75 7.96
CA ILE A 141 6.14 -4.82 9.18
C ILE A 141 6.96 -4.29 10.35
N GLY A 142 6.43 -3.32 11.09
CA GLY A 142 7.11 -2.72 12.25
C GLY A 142 8.37 -1.91 11.88
N GLY A 143 9.18 -1.58 12.89
CA GLY A 143 10.33 -0.68 12.74
C GLY A 143 10.42 0.39 13.84
N GLU A 144 9.43 0.42 14.73
CA GLU A 144 9.40 1.21 15.96
C GLU A 144 9.16 0.24 17.14
N ALA A 145 9.69 0.57 18.32
CA ALA A 145 9.67 -0.34 19.48
C ALA A 145 8.24 -0.65 19.97
N GLU A 146 7.32 0.28 19.73
CA GLU A 146 5.93 0.25 20.16
C GLU A 146 4.99 -0.44 19.15
N ALA A 147 5.50 -0.78 17.96
CA ALA A 147 4.69 -1.37 16.90
C ALA A 147 4.19 -2.78 17.30
N ARG A 148 2.87 -2.98 17.21
CA ARG A 148 2.20 -4.27 17.45
C ARG A 148 1.40 -4.65 16.22
N VAL A 149 2.04 -5.42 15.34
CA VAL A 149 1.43 -5.81 14.07
C VAL A 149 1.05 -7.28 14.08
N VAL A 150 -0.21 -7.58 13.79
CA VAL A 150 -0.72 -8.94 13.57
C VAL A 150 -1.07 -9.08 12.11
N ALA A 151 -0.32 -9.91 11.40
CA ALA A 151 -0.48 -10.13 9.97
C ALA A 151 -0.96 -11.56 9.71
N HIS A 152 -2.05 -11.71 8.95
CA HIS A 152 -2.42 -12.98 8.33
C HIS A 152 -2.23 -12.87 6.82
N VAL A 153 -1.21 -13.55 6.30
CA VAL A 153 -0.83 -13.51 4.89
C VAL A 153 -0.99 -14.91 4.31
N ALA A 154 -1.92 -15.09 3.36
CA ALA A 154 -2.23 -16.40 2.81
C ALA A 154 -2.51 -16.35 1.31
N ASN A 155 -2.26 -17.48 0.64
CA ASN A 155 -2.53 -17.72 -0.78
C ASN A 155 -2.02 -16.60 -1.70
N LYS A 156 -0.82 -16.08 -1.43
CA LYS A 156 -0.23 -15.00 -2.21
C LYS A 156 0.62 -15.53 -3.35
N LEU A 157 0.52 -14.88 -4.52
CA LEU A 157 1.46 -15.09 -5.62
C LEU A 157 2.50 -13.97 -5.58
N LEU A 158 3.76 -14.35 -5.45
CA LEU A 158 4.91 -13.44 -5.55
C LEU A 158 5.61 -13.73 -6.88
N GLY A 159 5.74 -12.72 -7.74
CA GLY A 159 6.40 -12.84 -9.05
C GLY A 159 7.54 -11.84 -9.19
N GLN A 160 8.69 -12.24 -9.73
CA GLN A 160 9.83 -11.36 -10.05
C GLN A 160 10.18 -10.38 -8.91
N GLN A 161 10.72 -10.91 -7.80
CA GLN A 161 11.27 -10.08 -6.73
C GLN A 161 12.80 -10.10 -6.78
N PHE A 162 13.41 -8.92 -6.76
CA PHE A 162 14.85 -8.73 -6.68
C PHE A 162 15.18 -8.00 -5.37
N GLY A 163 15.61 -8.75 -4.35
CA GLY A 163 15.87 -8.21 -3.00
C GLY A 163 15.21 -9.04 -1.89
N SER A 164 15.27 -8.55 -0.65
CA SER A 164 14.70 -9.27 0.51
C SER A 164 13.29 -8.80 0.86
N LEU A 165 12.44 -9.74 1.28
CA LEU A 165 11.08 -9.48 1.78
C LEU A 165 11.06 -8.53 3.01
N VAL A 166 12.09 -8.59 3.86
CA VAL A 166 12.26 -7.73 5.05
C VAL A 166 13.73 -7.31 5.15
N ARG A 167 14.06 -6.07 4.80
CA ARG A 167 15.36 -5.45 5.10
C ARG A 167 15.20 -4.10 5.77
N ASP A 168 16.14 -3.82 6.65
CA ASP A 168 16.27 -2.54 7.35
C ASP A 168 17.20 -1.58 6.60
N TRP A 169 16.97 -0.29 6.82
CA TRP A 169 17.42 0.84 6.00
C TRP A 169 18.95 1.03 5.94
N ARG A 170 19.50 1.11 4.73
CA ARG A 170 20.55 2.10 4.37
C ARG A 170 20.22 2.70 2.99
N GLN A 171 20.40 4.01 2.91
CA GLN A 171 19.86 4.94 1.92
C GLN A 171 20.29 4.66 0.47
N CYS A 172 19.33 4.50 -0.42
CA CYS A 172 19.43 4.96 -1.81
C CYS A 172 18.39 6.09 -1.96
N LEU A 173 18.84 7.33 -1.78
CA LEU A 173 18.03 8.55 -1.92
C LEU A 173 18.08 9.15 -3.34
N GLY A 174 18.71 8.44 -4.30
CA GLY A 174 18.68 8.83 -5.71
C GLY A 174 17.66 7.97 -6.45
N SER A 175 16.75 8.61 -7.18
CA SER A 175 16.12 7.98 -8.34
C SER A 175 17.19 7.90 -9.44
N CYS A 176 17.52 6.67 -9.84
CA CYS A 176 17.61 6.38 -11.26
C CYS A 176 16.15 6.27 -11.74
#